data_AF-A0A354IYI2-F1
#
_entry.id   AF-A0A354IYI2-F1
#
_cell.length_a   1.000
_cell.length_b   1.000
_cell.length_c   1.000
_cell.angle_alpha   90.00
_cell.angle_beta   90.00
_cell.angle_gamma   90.00
#
_symmetry.space_group_name_H-M   'P 1'
#
loop_
_entity.id
_entity.type
_entity.pdbx_description
1 polymer ?
#
loop_
_entity_poly.entity_id
_entity_poly.type
_entity_poly.pdbx_seq_one_letter_code
_entity_poly.pdbx_strand_id
1 'polypeptide(L)'
;LSVHRLTREWNKNASWTSPRGDATPWTTPGGDYVETPAASVVIDPGSGAYNGTYTLRIDTLVQGWASNARTNYGLLLKPTALSNVPFISFDGSNKPELSLRYYKRCT
;
A
#
# COMPACT_ATOMS: atom_id res chain seq x y z
N LEU A 1 4.80 0.92 9.99
CA LEU A 1 4.16 0.55 8.71
C LEU A 1 4.14 1.76 7.79
N SER A 2 4.58 1.63 6.56
CA SER A 2 4.53 2.67 5.54
C SER A 2 3.81 2.19 4.29
N VAL A 3 3.17 3.13 3.59
CA VAL A 3 2.49 2.92 2.32
C VAL A 3 3.31 3.56 1.22
N HIS A 4 3.65 2.80 0.20
CA HIS A 4 4.39 3.27 -0.96
C HIS A 4 3.57 3.10 -2.24
N ARG A 5 3.75 4.02 -3.19
CA ARG A 5 3.11 3.93 -4.51
C ARG A 5 3.91 2.96 -5.39
N LEU A 6 3.26 1.92 -5.92
CA LEU A 6 3.84 1.06 -6.94
C LEU A 6 4.00 1.84 -8.26
N THR A 7 5.12 1.65 -8.94
CA THR A 7 5.42 2.30 -10.22
C THR A 7 5.35 1.35 -11.40
N ARG A 8 5.01 0.08 -11.14
CA ARG A 8 4.91 -0.97 -12.14
C ARG A 8 3.70 -1.85 -11.87
N GLU A 9 3.08 -2.29 -12.95
CA GLU A 9 1.98 -3.24 -12.93
C GLU A 9 2.42 -4.62 -12.41
N TRP A 10 1.52 -5.28 -11.69
CA TRP A 10 1.69 -6.61 -11.13
C TRP A 10 0.38 -7.39 -11.22
N ASN A 11 0.43 -8.70 -10.99
CA ASN A 11 -0.78 -9.52 -10.95
C ASN A 11 -0.68 -10.57 -9.83
N LYS A 12 -1.69 -11.44 -9.73
CA LYS A 12 -1.76 -12.49 -8.70
C LYS A 12 -0.56 -13.46 -8.67
N ASN A 13 0.27 -13.48 -9.71
CA ASN A 13 1.48 -14.31 -9.78
C ASN A 13 2.74 -13.57 -9.30
N ALA A 14 2.60 -12.37 -8.76
CA ALA A 14 3.72 -11.62 -8.20
C ALA A 14 4.44 -12.42 -7.10
N SER A 15 5.76 -12.39 -7.13
CA SER A 15 6.66 -12.99 -6.16
C SER A 15 7.69 -11.96 -5.70
N TRP A 16 8.55 -12.34 -4.77
CA TRP A 16 9.66 -11.50 -4.32
C TRP A 16 10.57 -11.03 -5.47
N THR A 17 10.71 -11.83 -6.54
CA THR A 17 11.63 -11.55 -7.64
C THR A 17 10.94 -11.18 -8.95
N SER A 18 9.63 -11.42 -9.11
CA SER A 18 8.92 -11.16 -10.38
C SER A 18 7.54 -10.50 -10.15
N PRO A 19 7.14 -9.51 -10.96
CA PRO A 19 5.83 -8.85 -10.88
C PRO A 19 4.65 -9.71 -11.32
N ARG A 20 4.91 -10.67 -12.21
CA ARG A 20 3.85 -11.41 -12.91
C ARG A 20 4.17 -12.89 -13.10
N GLY A 21 5.24 -13.37 -12.46
CA GLY A 21 5.81 -14.71 -12.70
C GLY A 21 6.47 -14.84 -14.08
N ASP A 22 6.76 -13.72 -14.74
CA ASP A 22 7.45 -13.67 -16.04
C ASP A 22 8.97 -13.48 -15.87
N ALA A 23 9.70 -13.56 -16.98
CA ALA A 23 11.16 -13.46 -17.01
C ALA A 23 11.70 -12.03 -16.77
N THR A 24 10.83 -11.02 -16.60
CA THR A 24 11.25 -9.64 -16.35
C THR A 24 11.13 -9.33 -14.86
N PRO A 25 12.21 -9.47 -14.07
CA PRO A 25 12.15 -9.26 -12.64
C PRO A 25 11.84 -7.80 -12.29
N TRP A 26 11.54 -7.58 -11.00
CA TRP A 26 11.60 -6.24 -10.40
C TRP A 26 13.00 -5.64 -10.59
N THR A 27 13.11 -4.31 -10.63
CA THR A 27 14.41 -3.62 -10.57
C THR A 27 15.10 -3.89 -9.25
N THR A 28 14.34 -3.97 -8.15
CA THR A 28 14.82 -4.42 -6.84
C THR A 28 13.88 -5.48 -6.28
N PRO A 29 14.39 -6.60 -5.73
CA PRO A 29 13.54 -7.62 -5.13
C PRO A 29 12.58 -7.02 -4.09
N GLY A 30 11.32 -7.43 -4.14
CA GLY A 30 10.23 -6.90 -3.33
C GLY A 30 9.34 -5.86 -4.01
N GLY A 31 9.73 -5.34 -5.19
CA GLY A 31 8.86 -4.53 -6.04
C GLY A 31 9.47 -3.23 -6.55
N ASP A 32 8.86 -2.66 -7.58
CA ASP A 32 9.19 -1.33 -8.11
C ASP A 32 8.21 -0.28 -7.52
N TYR A 33 8.72 0.60 -6.65
CA TYR A 33 7.90 1.59 -5.94
C TYR A 33 8.68 2.88 -5.65
N VAL A 34 7.96 3.94 -5.25
CA VAL A 34 8.57 5.18 -4.77
C VAL A 34 9.05 5.03 -3.33
N GLU A 35 10.36 5.15 -3.10
CA GLU A 35 10.96 4.99 -1.76
C GLU A 35 10.40 5.98 -0.73
N THR A 36 10.07 7.20 -1.11
CA THR A 36 9.37 8.14 -0.22
C THR A 36 7.95 7.62 0.06
N PRO A 37 7.60 7.33 1.33
CA PRO A 37 6.27 6.83 1.65
C PRO A 37 5.22 7.91 1.43
N ALA A 38 4.04 7.51 0.96
CA ALA A 38 2.89 8.39 0.87
C ALA A 38 2.21 8.61 2.22
N ALA A 39 2.31 7.62 3.12
CA ALA A 39 1.84 7.68 4.49
C ALA A 39 2.64 6.69 5.34
N SER A 40 2.74 6.96 6.63
CA SER A 40 3.30 6.01 7.59
C SER A 40 2.61 6.12 8.94
N VAL A 41 2.69 5.04 9.70
CA VAL A 41 2.24 4.95 11.08
C VAL A 41 3.22 4.08 11.87
N VAL A 42 3.48 4.46 13.12
CA VAL A 42 4.26 3.62 14.03
C VAL A 42 3.32 2.58 14.63
N ILE A 43 3.70 1.31 14.50
CA ILE A 43 3.04 0.19 15.18
C ILE A 43 3.88 -0.07 16.43
N ASP A 44 3.34 0.21 17.60
CA ASP A 44 4.01 0.02 18.88
C ASP A 44 3.56 -1.31 19.54
N PRO A 45 4.44 -2.32 19.63
CA PRO A 45 4.16 -3.59 20.30
C PRO A 45 3.83 -3.47 21.79
N GLY A 46 4.27 -2.39 22.45
CA GLY A 46 3.97 -2.13 23.86
C GLY A 46 2.62 -1.48 24.10
N SER A 47 1.94 -1.03 23.04
CA SER A 47 0.63 -0.40 23.14
C SER A 47 -0.49 -1.44 23.06
N GLY A 48 -1.56 -1.26 23.84
CA GLY A 48 -2.77 -2.10 23.73
C GLY A 48 -3.45 -2.05 22.34
N ALA A 49 -3.06 -1.10 21.49
CA ALA A 49 -3.52 -0.93 20.12
C ALA A 49 -2.69 -1.72 19.07
N TYR A 50 -1.67 -2.48 19.49
CA TYR A 50 -0.77 -3.22 18.60
C TYR A 50 -1.50 -4.08 17.55
N ASN A 51 -2.53 -4.82 17.98
CA ASN A 51 -3.37 -5.70 17.13
C ASN A 51 -4.66 -5.01 16.64
N GLY A 52 -4.61 -3.72 16.34
CA GLY A 52 -5.75 -2.92 15.89
C GLY A 52 -5.79 -2.63 14.40
N THR A 53 -6.84 -1.92 13.98
CA THR A 53 -6.95 -1.32 12.63
C THR A 53 -6.19 -0.01 12.59
N TYR A 54 -5.38 0.19 11.54
CA TYR A 54 -4.65 1.43 11.31
C TYR A 54 -5.23 2.18 10.12
N THR A 55 -5.46 3.48 10.27
CA THR A 55 -5.91 4.36 9.17
C THR A 55 -4.75 5.20 8.66
N LEU A 56 -4.48 5.10 7.36
CA LEU A 56 -3.42 5.83 6.68
C LEU A 56 -4.04 6.75 5.62
N ARG A 57 -3.70 8.03 5.67
CA ARG A 57 -4.20 9.06 4.75
C ARG A 57 -3.32 9.11 3.51
N ILE A 58 -3.87 8.74 2.36
CA ILE A 58 -3.17 8.70 1.05
C ILE A 58 -3.83 9.62 0.02
N ASP A 59 -4.52 10.67 0.47
CA ASP A 59 -5.35 11.53 -0.38
C ASP A 59 -4.59 12.13 -1.58
N THR A 60 -3.33 12.56 -1.40
CA THR A 60 -2.49 13.04 -2.52
C THR A 60 -2.28 11.99 -3.62
N LEU A 61 -2.14 10.70 -3.26
CA LEU A 61 -2.02 9.63 -4.25
C LEU A 61 -3.35 9.41 -4.97
N VAL A 62 -4.43 9.29 -4.21
CA VAL A 62 -5.78 9.04 -4.74
C VAL A 62 -6.21 10.19 -5.66
N GLN A 63 -5.93 11.43 -5.27
CA GLN A 63 -6.22 12.60 -6.10
C GLN A 63 -5.42 12.58 -7.40
N GLY A 64 -4.17 12.11 -7.38
CA GLY A 64 -3.35 11.93 -8.58
C GLY A 64 -3.87 10.85 -9.52
N TRP A 65 -4.48 9.78 -8.98
CA TRP A 65 -5.18 8.79 -9.79
C TRP A 65 -6.46 9.36 -10.40
N ALA A 66 -7.27 10.06 -9.59
CA ALA A 66 -8.52 10.65 -10.03
C ALA A 66 -8.34 11.73 -11.11
N SER A 67 -7.21 12.46 -11.08
CA SER A 67 -6.88 13.48 -12.09
C SER A 67 -6.07 12.95 -13.28
N ASN A 68 -5.83 11.64 -13.37
CA ASN A 68 -4.96 11.00 -14.37
C ASN A 68 -3.51 11.51 -14.39
N ALA A 69 -3.06 12.20 -13.34
CA ALA A 69 -1.66 12.62 -13.22
C ALA A 69 -0.72 11.44 -12.92
N ARG A 70 -1.27 10.31 -12.44
CA ARG A 70 -0.53 9.11 -12.05
C ARG A 70 -1.35 7.86 -12.39
N THR A 71 -0.75 6.88 -13.06
CA THR A 71 -1.36 5.55 -13.20
C THR A 71 -1.45 4.86 -11.84
N ASN A 72 -2.58 4.19 -11.57
CA ASN A 72 -2.76 3.41 -10.37
C ASN A 72 -2.31 1.96 -10.59
N TYR A 73 -1.12 1.61 -10.09
CA TYR A 73 -0.63 0.22 -10.04
C TYR A 73 -0.84 -0.43 -8.66
N GLY A 74 -1.55 0.24 -7.75
CA GLY A 74 -1.74 -0.19 -6.37
C GLY A 74 -0.72 0.37 -5.39
N LEU A 75 -0.73 -0.20 -4.19
CA LEU A 75 0.05 0.25 -3.04
C LEU A 75 0.88 -0.92 -2.50
N LEU A 76 2.08 -0.60 -2.02
CA LEU A 76 2.93 -1.51 -1.25
C LEU A 76 2.84 -1.13 0.23
N LEU A 77 2.59 -2.12 1.08
CA LEU A 77 2.66 -1.99 2.53
C LEU A 77 4.01 -2.52 3.02
N LYS A 78 4.83 -1.65 3.62
CA LYS A 78 6.18 -1.99 4.08
C LYS A 78 6.27 -1.86 5.62
N PRO A 79 6.61 -2.93 6.35
CA PRO A 79 6.93 -2.82 7.78
C PRO A 79 8.16 -1.93 7.98
N THR A 80 8.15 -1.07 8.99
CA THR A 80 9.23 -0.09 9.23
C THR A 80 10.17 -0.48 10.37
N ALA A 81 9.67 -1.22 11.37
CA ALA A 81 10.41 -1.57 12.58
C ALA A 81 10.11 -2.99 13.08
N LEU A 82 9.42 -3.79 12.27
CA LEU A 82 8.94 -5.11 12.66
C LEU A 82 9.35 -6.12 11.58
N SER A 83 9.87 -7.26 12.01
CA SER A 83 10.15 -8.41 11.16
C SER A 83 8.92 -9.32 11.11
N ASN A 84 8.58 -9.84 9.93
CA ASN A 84 7.49 -10.80 9.72
C ASN A 84 6.11 -10.33 10.23
N VAL A 85 5.66 -9.14 9.84
CA VAL A 85 4.29 -8.69 10.12
C VAL A 85 3.33 -9.27 9.08
N PRO A 86 2.47 -10.25 9.43
CA PRO A 86 1.44 -10.70 8.50
C PRO A 86 0.34 -9.64 8.41
N PHE A 87 -0.03 -9.27 7.19
CA PHE A 87 -1.25 -8.50 6.95
C PHE A 87 -2.31 -9.44 6.41
N ILE A 88 -3.50 -9.38 7.00
CA ILE A 88 -4.68 -10.04 6.46
C ILE A 88 -5.00 -9.36 5.12
N SER A 89 -5.06 -10.13 4.05
CA SER A 89 -5.43 -9.67 2.71
C SER A 89 -6.93 -9.89 2.46
N PHE A 90 -7.35 -9.92 1.19
CA PHE A 90 -8.75 -9.94 0.73
C PHE A 90 -9.65 -11.00 1.41
N ASP A 91 -9.10 -12.12 1.87
CA ASP A 91 -9.85 -13.29 2.35
C ASP A 91 -10.13 -13.35 3.86
N GLY A 92 -9.85 -12.28 4.63
CA GLY A 92 -10.07 -12.28 6.08
C GLY A 92 -11.16 -11.32 6.57
N SER A 93 -11.68 -11.58 7.77
CA SER A 93 -12.68 -10.72 8.44
C SER A 93 -12.18 -9.28 8.67
N ASN A 94 -10.86 -9.10 8.83
CA ASN A 94 -10.18 -7.82 9.01
C ASN A 94 -9.44 -7.36 7.73
N LYS A 95 -10.04 -7.59 6.55
CA LYS A 95 -9.43 -7.21 5.27
C LYS A 95 -9.20 -5.69 5.18
N PRO A 96 -8.19 -5.23 4.40
CA PRO A 96 -7.95 -3.81 4.18
C PRO A 96 -9.13 -3.16 3.44
N GLU A 97 -9.46 -1.92 3.80
CA GLU A 97 -10.48 -1.11 3.15
C GLU A 97 -9.87 0.19 2.60
N LEU A 98 -10.28 0.59 1.41
CA LEU A 98 -10.07 1.95 0.91
C LEU A 98 -11.35 2.76 1.13
N SER A 99 -11.34 3.66 2.11
CA SER A 99 -12.46 4.58 2.36
C SER A 99 -12.24 5.90 1.61
N LEU A 100 -13.21 6.29 0.77
CA LEU A 100 -13.19 7.55 0.04
C LEU A 100 -14.29 8.48 0.57
N ARG A 101 -13.92 9.71 0.93
CA ARG A 101 -14.88 10.77 1.26
C ARG A 101 -14.75 11.91 0.24
N TYR A 102 -15.82 12.17 -0.50
CA TYR A 102 -15.92 13.29 -1.43
C TYR A 102 -16.94 14.30 -0.92
N TYR A 103 -16.62 15.60 -1.06
CA TYR A 103 -17.54 16.68 -0.71
C TYR A 103 -18.02 17.34 -2.00
N LYS A 104 -19.35 17.49 -2.15
CA LYS A 104 -19.91 18.34 -3.21
C LYS A 104 -19.41 19.77 -2.96
N ARG A 105 -18.81 20.42 -3.97
CA ARG A 105 -18.59 21.88 -3.89
C ARG A 105 -19.95 22.55 -3.78
N CYS A 106 -20.15 23.36 -2.75
CA CYS A 106 -21.24 24.33 -2.76
C CYS A 106 -20.94 25.30 -3.91
N THR A 107 -21.80 25.28 -4.92
CA THR A 107 -21.85 26.30 -6.00
C THR A 107 -22.56 27.53 -5.50
#